data_AF-A0A1G3K1Z4-F1
#
_entry.id   AF-A0A1G3K1Z4-F1
#
_cell.length_a   1.000
_cell.length_b   1.000
_cell.length_c   1.000
_cell.angle_alpha   90.00
_cell.angle_beta   90.00
_cell.angle_gamma   90.00
#
_symmetry.space_group_name_H-M   'P 1'
#
loop_
_entity.id
_entity.type
_entity.pdbx_description
1 polymer ?
#
loop_
_entity_poly.entity_id
_entity_poly.type
_entity_poly.pdbx_seq_one_letter_code
_entity_poly.pdbx_strand_id
1 'polypeptide(L)'
;MANVQVIQRHAHLAGAVKLEFVNGREGKVAKAVLTAISNQYRGSGKDREERAVAVQWTLWGKQAEHAAEYLGKGSHVNVVGRLHNTQYQDGEGREVYGMAFTVEDIDYLDSKAESEARRSRSAQEPQSQQPATA
;
A
#
# COMPACT_ATOMS: atom_id res chain seq x y z
N MET A 1 26.43 -3.03 -10.47
CA MET A 1 25.79 -3.15 -9.13
C MET A 1 24.55 -4.00 -9.29
N ALA A 2 24.31 -4.96 -8.39
CA ALA A 2 23.09 -5.76 -8.44
C ALA A 2 21.90 -4.93 -7.91
N ASN A 3 20.81 -4.85 -8.66
CA ASN A 3 19.56 -4.22 -8.26
C ASN A 3 18.46 -5.27 -8.14
N VAL A 4 17.71 -5.25 -7.05
CA VAL A 4 16.51 -6.07 -6.86
C VAL A 4 15.31 -5.15 -7.00
N GLN A 5 14.51 -5.38 -8.05
CA GLN A 5 13.25 -4.69 -8.26
C GLN A 5 12.08 -5.63 -7.99
N VAL A 6 11.07 -5.09 -7.31
CA VAL A 6 9.82 -5.76 -7.01
C VAL A 6 8.72 -5.06 -7.79
N ILE A 7 7.92 -5.84 -8.51
CA ILE A 7 6.84 -5.34 -9.36
C ILE A 7 5.55 -6.03 -8.90
N GLN A 8 4.54 -5.23 -8.56
CA GLN A 8 3.21 -5.69 -8.24
C GLN A 8 2.21 -5.08 -9.23
N ARG A 9 1.59 -5.93 -10.05
CA ARG A 9 0.63 -5.50 -11.09
C ARG A 9 -0.80 -5.86 -10.71
N HIS A 10 -1.74 -5.12 -11.29
CA HIS A 10 -3.17 -5.32 -11.09
C HIS A 10 -3.57 -5.37 -9.61
N ALA A 11 -2.92 -4.53 -8.80
CA ALA A 11 -3.10 -4.54 -7.36
C ALA A 11 -4.20 -3.57 -6.95
N HIS A 12 -4.93 -3.93 -5.91
CA HIS A 12 -5.94 -3.08 -5.31
C HIS A 12 -5.53 -2.69 -3.90
N LEU A 13 -5.76 -1.43 -3.55
CA LEU A 13 -5.46 -0.91 -2.22
C LEU A 13 -6.41 -1.50 -1.17
N ALA A 14 -5.85 -2.13 -0.14
CA ALA A 14 -6.62 -2.74 0.94
C ALA A 14 -7.35 -1.71 1.82
N GLY A 15 -6.82 -0.48 1.88
CA GLY A 15 -7.32 0.59 2.71
C GLY A 15 -6.88 1.96 2.20
N ALA A 16 -7.20 3.01 2.96
CA ALA A 16 -6.76 4.36 2.67
C ALA A 16 -5.23 4.50 2.81
N VAL A 17 -4.66 5.41 2.02
CA VAL A 17 -3.25 5.77 2.13
C VAL A 17 -3.01 6.55 3.42
N LYS A 18 -2.07 6.11 4.23
CA LYS A 18 -1.68 6.79 5.48
C LYS A 18 -0.55 7.76 5.17
N LEU A 19 -0.84 9.06 5.17
CA LEU A 19 0.14 10.13 4.98
C LEU A 19 0.63 10.67 6.32
N GLU A 20 1.94 10.73 6.49
CA GLU A 20 2.62 11.31 7.65
C GLU A 20 3.74 12.24 7.18
N PHE A 21 4.08 13.25 7.98
CA PHE A 21 5.25 14.09 7.74
C PHE A 21 6.33 13.75 8.76
N VAL A 22 7.47 13.26 8.30
CA VAL A 22 8.61 12.96 9.15
C VAL A 22 9.64 14.09 9.10
N ASN A 23 10.33 14.35 10.20
CA ASN A 23 11.41 15.33 10.22
C ASN A 23 12.65 14.75 9.53
N GLY A 24 12.93 15.21 8.33
CA GLY A 24 14.17 14.96 7.61
C GLY A 24 15.27 15.95 8.00
N ARG A 25 16.46 15.76 7.43
CA ARG A 25 17.63 16.62 7.68
C ARG A 25 17.43 18.07 7.21
N GLU A 26 16.66 18.26 6.13
CA GLU A 26 16.42 19.56 5.48
C GLU A 26 15.00 20.09 5.71
N GLY A 27 14.20 19.43 6.54
CA GLY A 27 12.81 19.80 6.81
C GLY A 27 11.86 18.62 6.84
N LYS A 28 10.55 18.91 6.90
CA LYS A 28 9.51 17.88 6.90
C LYS A 28 9.43 17.21 5.52
N VAL A 29 9.44 15.88 5.51
CA VAL A 29 9.31 15.05 4.31
C VAL A 29 8.03 14.23 4.42
N ALA A 30 7.21 14.28 3.39
CA ALA A 30 6.02 13.43 3.29
C ALA A 30 6.40 11.95 3.17
N LYS A 31 5.72 11.11 3.92
CA LYS A 31 5.81 9.65 3.92
C LYS A 31 4.41 9.10 3.79
N ALA A 32 4.17 8.26 2.78
CA ALA A 32 2.90 7.55 2.65
C ALA A 32 3.12 6.06 2.80
N VAL A 33 2.22 5.40 3.52
CA VAL A 33 2.16 3.94 3.63
C VAL A 33 0.85 3.45 3.06
N LEU A 34 0.94 2.46 2.17
CA LEU A 34 -0.21 1.82 1.56
C LEU A 34 -0.02 0.31 1.49
N THR A 35 -1.12 -0.44 1.50
CA THR A 35 -1.10 -1.90 1.36
C THR A 35 -1.80 -2.28 0.08
N ALA A 36 -1.08 -2.90 -0.84
CA ALA A 36 -1.59 -3.32 -2.14
C ALA A 36 -1.72 -4.84 -2.18
N ILE A 37 -2.89 -5.32 -2.62
CA ILE A 37 -3.21 -6.74 -2.73
C ILE A 37 -3.36 -7.10 -4.20
N SER A 38 -2.62 -8.12 -4.63
CA SER A 38 -2.73 -8.70 -5.97
C SER A 38 -2.98 -10.19 -5.85
N ASN A 39 -3.93 -10.70 -6.64
CA ASN A 39 -4.21 -12.14 -6.69
C ASN A 39 -3.45 -12.77 -7.85
N GLN A 40 -2.77 -13.88 -7.56
CA GLN A 40 -2.18 -14.71 -8.58
C GLN A 40 -2.97 -16.00 -8.70
N TYR A 41 -3.32 -16.34 -9.93
CA TYR A 41 -3.95 -17.62 -10.25
C TYR A 41 -2.86 -18.60 -10.67
N ARG A 42 -2.85 -19.77 -10.06
CA ARG A 42 -1.94 -20.86 -10.44
C ARG A 42 -2.79 -22.11 -10.72
N GLY A 43 -2.41 -22.87 -11.74
CA GLY A 43 -3.15 -24.07 -12.17
C GLY A 43 -4.15 -23.81 -13.30
N SER A 44 -4.88 -24.85 -13.70
CA SER A 44 -5.88 -24.81 -14.78
C SER A 44 -7.07 -25.71 -14.45
N GLY A 45 -8.25 -25.40 -14.99
CA GLY A 45 -9.45 -26.23 -14.79
C GLY A 45 -9.92 -26.26 -13.33
N LYS A 46 -10.12 -27.46 -12.78
CA LYS A 46 -10.63 -27.67 -11.41
C LYS A 46 -9.58 -27.42 -10.32
N ASP A 47 -8.30 -27.37 -10.68
CA ASP A 47 -7.17 -27.17 -9.75
C ASP A 47 -6.68 -25.70 -9.74
N ARG A 48 -7.56 -24.76 -10.08
CA ARG A 48 -7.23 -23.33 -10.08
C ARG A 48 -7.18 -22.83 -8.64
N GLU A 49 -5.97 -22.60 -8.13
CA GLU A 49 -5.75 -21.97 -6.83
C GLU A 49 -5.58 -20.47 -6.98
N GLU A 50 -6.24 -19.71 -6.11
CA GLU A 50 -6.08 -18.27 -5.98
C GLU A 50 -5.21 -17.95 -4.77
N ARG A 51 -4.10 -17.25 -5.00
CA ARG A 51 -3.20 -16.79 -3.94
C ARG A 51 -3.18 -15.27 -3.91
N ALA A 52 -3.73 -14.70 -2.84
CA ALA A 52 -3.61 -13.29 -2.55
C ALA A 52 -2.23 -12.97 -1.95
N VAL A 53 -1.58 -11.93 -2.48
CA VAL A 53 -0.32 -11.39 -1.94
C VAL A 53 -0.56 -9.95 -1.55
N ALA A 54 -0.46 -9.67 -0.25
CA ALA A 54 -0.53 -8.33 0.31
C ALA A 54 0.89 -7.82 0.59
N VAL A 55 1.23 -6.66 0.03
CA VAL A 55 2.53 -6.00 0.24
C VAL A 55 2.29 -4.59 0.77
N GLN A 56 2.98 -4.24 1.86
CA GLN A 56 3.00 -2.89 2.38
C GLN A 56 4.13 -2.09 1.71
N TRP A 57 3.75 -1.01 1.04
CA TRP A 57 4.64 -0.13 0.31
C TRP A 57 4.81 1.20 1.02
N THR A 58 6.03 1.75 0.97
CA THR A 58 6.34 3.09 1.47
C THR A 58 6.69 4.00 0.30
N LEU A 59 6.07 5.18 0.24
CA LEU A 59 6.35 6.26 -0.70
C LEU A 59 6.90 7.47 0.06
N TRP A 60 7.67 8.30 -0.64
CA TRP A 60 8.32 9.47 -0.07
C TRP A 60 8.10 10.72 -0.90
N GLY A 61 8.17 11.89 -0.27
CA GLY A 61 8.11 13.20 -0.91
C GLY A 61 6.82 13.40 -1.71
N LYS A 62 6.94 13.99 -2.91
CA LYS A 62 5.78 14.30 -3.76
C LYS A 62 4.94 13.08 -4.14
N GLN A 63 5.58 11.92 -4.36
CA GLN A 63 4.84 10.69 -4.66
C GLN A 63 3.93 10.27 -3.50
N ALA A 64 4.37 10.49 -2.25
CA ALA A 64 3.55 10.23 -1.08
C ALA A 64 2.33 11.16 -1.02
N GLU A 65 2.52 12.44 -1.29
CA GLU A 65 1.46 13.45 -1.30
C GLU A 65 0.42 13.14 -2.38
N HIS A 66 0.87 12.86 -3.60
CA HIS A 66 -0.01 12.51 -4.72
C HIS A 66 -0.77 11.21 -4.44
N ALA A 67 -0.10 10.18 -3.91
CA ALA A 67 -0.77 8.93 -3.54
C ALA A 67 -1.88 9.17 -2.52
N ALA A 68 -1.65 10.02 -1.52
CA ALA A 68 -2.66 10.35 -0.52
C ALA A 68 -3.83 11.17 -1.09
N GLU A 69 -3.58 12.01 -2.09
CA GLU A 69 -4.61 12.83 -2.73
C GLU A 69 -5.54 12.03 -3.67
N TYR A 70 -4.95 11.11 -4.44
CA TYR A 70 -5.64 10.44 -5.55
C TYR A 70 -6.02 8.98 -5.27
N LEU A 71 -5.34 8.32 -4.34
CA LEU A 71 -5.60 6.91 -4.04
C LEU A 71 -6.40 6.74 -2.75
N GLY A 72 -7.29 5.74 -2.76
CA GLY A 72 -8.07 5.34 -1.60
C GLY A 72 -8.25 3.83 -1.53
N LYS A 73 -9.08 3.37 -0.60
CA LYS A 73 -9.44 1.96 -0.51
C LYS A 73 -10.02 1.47 -1.85
N GLY A 74 -9.51 0.36 -2.34
CA GLY A 74 -9.92 -0.26 -3.59
C GLY A 74 -9.36 0.40 -4.84
N SER A 75 -8.50 1.42 -4.74
CA SER A 75 -7.83 1.99 -5.92
C SER A 75 -6.95 0.97 -6.63
N HIS A 76 -6.99 0.98 -7.96
CA HIS A 76 -6.30 0.03 -8.84
C HIS A 76 -4.97 0.61 -9.30
N VAL A 77 -3.87 -0.10 -9.04
CA VAL A 77 -2.51 0.40 -9.26
C VAL A 77 -1.57 -0.67 -9.80
N ASN A 78 -0.54 -0.24 -10.51
CA ASN A 78 0.72 -0.99 -10.65
C ASN A 78 1.79 -0.31 -9.80
N VAL A 79 2.58 -1.09 -9.08
CA VAL A 79 3.66 -0.60 -8.23
C VAL A 79 4.98 -1.22 -8.68
N VAL A 80 5.99 -0.39 -8.89
CA VAL A 80 7.39 -0.79 -9.08
C VAL A 80 8.20 -0.18 -7.95
N GLY A 81 9.07 -0.99 -7.35
CA GLY A 81 9.97 -0.45 -6.35
C GLY A 81 11.11 -1.37 -6.00
N ARG A 82 11.77 -1.03 -4.89
CA ARG A 82 12.92 -1.74 -4.36
C ARG A 82 12.59 -2.41 -3.05
N LEU A 83 13.24 -3.55 -2.86
CA LEU A 83 13.30 -4.28 -1.61
C LEU A 83 14.57 -3.88 -0.85
N HIS A 84 14.44 -3.65 0.45
CA HIS A 84 15.55 -3.49 1.37
C HIS A 84 15.40 -4.45 2.55
N ASN A 85 16.48 -5.17 2.88
CA ASN A 85 16.51 -5.96 4.11
C ASN A 85 16.73 -5.00 5.27
N THR A 86 15.82 -5.04 6.25
CA THR A 86 15.97 -4.30 7.50
C THR A 86 16.31 -5.27 8.61
N GLN A 87 17.17 -4.84 9.53
CA GLN A 87 17.48 -5.60 10.75
C GLN A 87 17.40 -4.63 11.92
N TYR A 88 16.74 -5.03 12.99
CA TYR A 88 16.68 -4.27 14.23
C TYR A 88 16.66 -5.23 15.42
N GLN A 89 17.10 -4.75 16.58
CA GLN A 89 16.94 -5.50 17.82
C GLN A 89 15.61 -5.12 18.48
N ASP A 90 14.85 -6.13 18.91
CA ASP A 90 13.68 -5.90 19.73
C ASP A 90 14.08 -5.51 21.17
N GLY A 91 13.09 -5.17 22.01
CA GLY A 91 13.33 -4.79 23.41
C GLY A 91 13.93 -5.91 24.29
N GLU A 92 13.93 -7.15 23.81
CA GLU A 92 14.50 -8.32 24.48
C GLU A 92 15.92 -8.65 23.97
N GLY A 93 16.46 -7.83 23.07
CA GLY A 93 17.80 -7.99 22.49
C GLY A 93 17.89 -9.01 21.37
N ARG A 94 16.76 -9.49 20.83
CA ARG A 94 16.75 -10.43 19.71
C ARG A 94 16.84 -9.70 18.38
N GLU A 95 17.64 -10.21 17.46
CA GLU A 95 17.70 -9.70 16.09
C GLU A 95 16.45 -10.08 15.31
N VAL A 96 15.75 -9.08 14.80
CA VAL A 96 14.57 -9.22 13.95
C VAL A 96 14.93 -8.80 12.53
N TYR A 97 14.78 -9.75 11.60
CA TYR A 97 14.96 -9.52 10.17
C TYR A 97 13.62 -9.17 9.53
N GLY A 98 13.59 -8.09 8.76
CA GLY A 98 12.42 -7.62 8.05
C GLY A 98 12.72 -7.27 6.60
N MET A 99 11.65 -7.10 5.83
CA MET A 99 11.70 -6.68 4.44
C MET A 99 10.94 -5.36 4.32
N ALA A 100 11.61 -4.33 3.82
CA ALA A 100 11.00 -3.04 3.56
C ALA A 100 10.86 -2.83 2.05
N PHE A 101 9.66 -2.47 1.60
CA PHE A 101 9.36 -2.20 0.20
C PHE A 101 9.16 -0.70 0.00
N THR A 102 10.02 -0.09 -0.81
CA THR A 102 9.95 1.33 -1.15
C THR A 102 9.55 1.47 -2.60
N VAL A 103 8.51 2.26 -2.87
CA VAL A 103 8.05 2.55 -4.23
C VAL A 103 9.07 3.43 -4.94
N GLU A 104 9.37 3.08 -6.19
CA GLU A 104 10.10 3.94 -7.12
C GLU A 104 9.13 4.58 -8.11
N ASP A 105 8.16 3.80 -8.58
CA ASP A 105 7.17 4.24 -9.56
C ASP A 105 5.81 3.59 -9.30
N ILE A 106 4.74 4.33 -9.60
CA ILE A 106 3.37 3.88 -9.36
C ILE A 106 2.43 4.41 -10.46
N ASP A 107 1.78 3.48 -11.15
CA ASP A 107 0.75 3.79 -12.15
C ASP A 107 -0.63 3.70 -11.52
N TYR A 108 -1.46 4.72 -11.75
CA TYR A 108 -2.85 4.72 -11.31
C TYR A 108 -3.70 4.25 -12.48
N LEU A 109 -4.40 3.14 -12.30
CA LEU A 109 -5.16 2.47 -13.36
C LEU A 109 -6.66 2.81 -13.34
N ASP A 110 -7.09 3.58 -12.34
CA ASP A 110 -8.45 4.05 -12.23
C ASP A 110 -8.72 5.23 -13.17
N SER A 111 -9.87 5.25 -13.84
CA SER A 111 -10.32 6.47 -14.51
C SER A 111 -10.68 7.55 -13.49
N LYS A 112 -10.55 8.84 -13.87
CA LYS A 112 -10.92 9.96 -12.98
C LYS A 112 -12.35 9.82 -12.44
N ALA A 113 -13.29 9.40 -13.28
CA ALA A 113 -14.68 9.19 -12.90
C ALA A 113 -14.83 8.08 -11.85
N GLU A 114 -14.09 6.98 -11.97
CA GLU A 114 -14.12 5.88 -10.99
C GLU A 114 -13.44 6.27 -9.66
N SER A 115 -12.41 7.10 -9.71
CA SER A 115 -11.77 7.65 -8.50
C SER A 115 -12.72 8.61 -7.76
N GLU A 116 -13.44 9.47 -8.49
CA GLU A 116 -14.44 10.38 -7.91
C GLU A 116 -15.64 9.62 -7.34
N ALA A 117 -16.16 8.63 -8.08
CA ALA A 117 -17.28 7.80 -7.62
C ALA A 117 -16.93 6.91 -6.41
N ARG A 118 -15.65 6.61 -6.18
CA ARG A 118 -15.19 5.95 -4.95
C ARG A 118 -15.09 6.93 -3.78
N ARG A 119 -14.54 8.12 -4.01
CA ARG A 119 -14.45 9.17 -2.97
C ARG A 119 -15.83 9.60 -2.46
N SER A 120 -16.82 9.72 -3.32
CA SER A 120 -18.20 10.01 -2.90
C SER A 120 -18.83 8.89 -2.06
N ARG A 121 -18.54 7.62 -2.39
CA ARG A 121 -19.02 6.47 -1.62
C ARG A 121 -18.36 6.34 -0.25
N SER A 122 -17.05 6.58 -0.14
CA SER A 122 -16.34 6.55 1.15
C SER A 122 -16.73 7.67 2.10
N ALA A 123 -17.25 8.80 1.60
CA ALA A 123 -17.78 9.89 2.41
C ALA A 123 -19.20 9.61 2.97
N GLN A 124 -19.84 8.51 2.55
CA GLN A 124 -21.25 8.22 2.83
C GLN A 124 -21.46 6.95 3.69
N GLU A 125 -20.41 6.42 4.33
CA GLU A 125 -20.54 5.39 5.38
C GLU A 125 -20.74 6.07 6.76
N PRO A 126 -21.98 6.14 7.30
CA PRO A 126 -22.18 6.48 8.70
C PRO A 126 -21.66 5.34 9.59
N GLN A 127 -20.92 5.71 10.65
CA GLN A 127 -20.59 4.82 11.77
C GLN A 127 -21.87 4.15 12.29
N SER A 128 -22.11 2.90 11.89
CA SER A 128 -23.08 2.05 12.55
C SER A 128 -22.53 1.67 13.92
N GLN A 129 -23.15 2.28 14.93
CA GLN A 129 -22.92 2.14 16.37
C GLN A 129 -22.80 0.67 16.81
N GLN A 130 -21.83 0.40 17.68
CA GLN A 130 -21.78 -0.83 18.49
C GLN A 130 -23.04 -0.92 19.36
N PRO A 131 -23.74 -2.06 19.44
CA PRO A 131 -24.64 -2.30 20.54
C PRO A 131 -23.82 -2.56 21.81
N ALA A 132 -23.95 -1.65 22.77
CA ALA A 132 -23.59 -1.91 24.15
C ALA A 132 -24.52 -3.01 24.69
N THR A 133 -23.93 -4.11 25.17
CA THR A 133 -24.68 -5.09 25.95
C THR A 133 -24.41 -4.84 27.43
N ALA A 134 -25.50 -4.81 28.20
CA ALA A 134 -25.62 -4.50 29.62
C ALA A 134 -24.92 -5.48 30.56
#